data_AF-A0A7Y0S5U7-F1
#
_entry.id   AF-A0A7Y0S5U7-F1
#
_cell.length_a   1.000
_cell.length_b   1.000
_cell.length_c   1.000
_cell.angle_alpha   90.00
_cell.angle_beta   90.00
_cell.angle_gamma   90.00
#
_symmetry.space_group_name_H-M   'P 1'
#
loop_
_entity.id
_entity.type
_entity.pdbx_description
1 polymer ?
#
loop_
_entity_poly.entity_id
_entity_poly.type
_entity_poly.pdbx_seq_one_letter_code
_entity_poly.pdbx_strand_id
1 'polypeptide(L)' 'YFINFEVLFSDLPMVYLRNDHPALKQEWCLETFLSYPHINVTWEKNDRWALDEILTEQGCTRNISLTMATFEQALFVA' A
#
# COMPACT_ATOMS: atom_id res chain seq x y z
N TYR A 1 -10.80 29.31 -9.77
CA TYR A 1 -11.88 28.33 -9.87
C TYR A 1 -11.95 27.64 -8.52
N PHE A 2 -13.09 27.66 -7.81
CA PHE A 2 -13.24 26.98 -6.51
C PHE A 2 -14.19 25.81 -6.72
N ILE A 3 -13.73 24.60 -6.41
CA ILE A 3 -14.58 23.41 -6.43
C ILE A 3 -15.21 23.33 -5.05
N ASN A 4 -16.54 23.36 -5.01
CA ASN A 4 -17.28 23.12 -3.78
C ASN A 4 -17.29 21.61 -3.53
N PHE A 5 -16.92 21.18 -2.34
CA PHE A 5 -16.87 19.77 -1.97
C PHE A 5 -17.38 19.58 -0.54
N GLU A 6 -17.87 18.37 -0.26
CA GLU A 6 -18.27 17.93 1.08
C GLU A 6 -17.55 16.60 1.36
N VAL A 7 -17.02 16.46 2.58
CA VAL A 7 -16.34 15.22 2.99
C VAL A 7 -17.39 14.22 3.46
N LEU A 8 -17.54 13.11 2.72
CA LEU A 8 -18.49 12.06 3.08
C LEU A 8 -17.93 11.10 4.13
N PHE A 9 -16.66 10.74 4.02
CA PHE A 9 -15.96 9.87 4.97
C PHE A 9 -14.44 10.06 4.88
N SER A 10 -13.75 9.51 5.88
CA SER A 10 -12.31 9.40 5.94
C SER A 10 -11.92 7.96 6.23
N ASP A 11 -10.78 7.53 5.69
CA ASP A 11 -10.20 6.21 5.94
C ASP A 11 -8.70 6.35 6.21
N LEU A 12 -8.13 5.33 6.85
CA LEU A 12 -6.71 5.21 7.10
C LEU A 12 -6.13 4.07 6.25
N PRO A 13 -5.02 4.29 5.53
CA PRO A 13 -4.36 3.21 4.82
C PRO A 13 -3.83 2.18 5.83
N MET A 14 -4.21 0.92 5.61
CA MET A 14 -3.81 -0.21 6.44
C MET A 14 -3.02 -1.23 5.60
N VAL A 15 -2.15 -1.99 6.26
CA VAL A 15 -1.44 -3.12 5.64
C VAL A 15 -2.21 -4.41 5.90
N TYR A 16 -2.48 -5.16 4.84
CA TYR A 16 -3.16 -6.45 4.89
C TYR A 16 -2.15 -7.57 4.72
N LEU A 17 -2.26 -8.59 5.58
CA LEU A 17 -1.41 -9.77 5.59
C LEU A 17 -2.29 -11.00 5.81
N ARG A 18 -1.97 -12.14 5.18
CA ARG A 18 -2.57 -13.43 5.56
C ARG A 18 -2.34 -13.77 7.04
N ASN A 19 -3.28 -14.49 7.64
CA ASN A 19 -3.29 -14.80 9.08
C ASN A 19 -1.99 -15.45 9.62
N ASP A 20 -1.27 -16.20 8.78
CA ASP A 20 -0.03 -16.90 9.17
C ASP A 20 1.24 -16.25 8.57
N HIS A 21 1.19 -14.95 8.29
CA HIS A 21 2.34 -14.25 7.70
C HIS A 21 3.49 -14.09 8.71
N PRO A 22 4.76 -14.37 8.34
CA PRO A 22 5.91 -14.27 9.26
C PRO A 22 6.06 -12.90 9.92
N ALA A 23 5.69 -11.82 9.22
CA ALA A 23 5.72 -10.46 9.76
C ALA A 23 4.89 -10.27 11.03
N LEU A 24 3.82 -11.06 11.23
CA LEU A 24 2.98 -11.00 12.43
C LEU A 24 3.69 -11.48 13.70
N LYS A 25 4.85 -12.14 13.54
CA LYS A 25 5.70 -12.61 14.65
C LYS A 25 6.88 -11.69 14.92
N GLN A 26 7.00 -10.59 14.19
CA GLN A 26 8.09 -9.62 14.28
C GLN A 26 7.57 -8.29 14.84
N GLU A 27 8.48 -7.43 15.27
CA GLU A 27 8.11 -6.05 15.59
C GLU A 27 7.62 -5.34 14.33
N TRP A 28 6.45 -4.70 14.43
CA TRP A 28 5.87 -4.00 13.29
C TRP A 28 6.45 -2.59 13.19
N CYS A 29 7.41 -2.44 12.29
CA CYS A 29 8.06 -1.17 11.97
C CYS A 29 8.27 -1.02 10.46
N LEU A 30 8.74 0.16 10.03
CA LEU A 30 8.97 0.45 8.62
C LEU A 30 9.99 -0.52 7.98
N GLU A 31 11.03 -0.92 8.72
CA GLU A 31 12.02 -1.89 8.24
C GLU A 31 11.38 -3.25 7.97
N THR A 32 10.59 -3.77 8.91
CA THR A 32 9.84 -5.02 8.74
C THR A 32 8.92 -4.92 7.53
N PHE A 33 8.18 -3.83 7.38
CA PHE A 33 7.31 -3.59 6.22
C PHE A 33 8.10 -3.66 4.90
N LEU A 34 9.19 -2.89 4.77
CA LEU A 34 10.00 -2.82 3.55
C LEU A 34 10.79 -4.11 3.25
N SER A 35 11.01 -4.97 4.25
CA SER A 35 11.71 -6.24 4.07
C SER A 35 10.93 -7.26 3.23
N TYR A 36 9.60 -7.11 3.15
CA TYR A 36 8.74 -8.03 2.40
C TYR A 36 8.42 -7.52 0.99
N PRO A 37 8.22 -8.42 0.01
CA PRO A 37 7.65 -8.04 -1.27
C PRO A 37 6.20 -7.58 -1.13
N HIS A 38 5.84 -6.54 -1.89
CA HIS A 38 4.51 -5.94 -1.87
C HIS A 38 3.73 -6.29 -3.13
N ILE A 39 2.40 -6.28 -3.00
CA ILE A 39 1.45 -6.29 -4.10
C ILE A 39 1.00 -4.84 -4.33
N ASN A 40 1.13 -4.36 -5.56
CA ASN A 40 0.61 -3.05 -5.96
C ASN A 40 -0.74 -3.20 -6.66
N VAL A 41 -1.57 -2.17 -6.61
CA VAL A 41 -2.84 -2.11 -7.34
C VAL A 41 -2.79 -0.89 -8.26
N THR A 42 -3.02 -1.08 -9.55
CA THR A 42 -3.07 0.05 -10.49
C THR A 42 -4.34 0.86 -10.26
N TRP A 43 -4.20 2.17 -10.08
CA TRP A 43 -5.34 3.08 -9.90
C TRP A 43 -5.38 4.09 -11.04
N GLU A 44 -6.46 4.04 -11.83
CA GLU A 44 -6.79 5.01 -12.90
C GLU A 44 -5.61 5.44 -13.81
N LYS A 45 -4.77 4.48 -14.23
CA LYS A 45 -3.57 4.67 -15.09
C LYS A 45 -2.36 5.35 -14.43
N ASN A 46 -2.37 5.56 -13.12
CA ASN A 46 -1.18 5.99 -12.40
C ASN A 46 -0.60 4.82 -11.58
N ASP A 47 0.64 4.46 -11.89
CA ASP A 47 1.35 3.38 -11.21
C ASP A 47 2.00 3.85 -9.89
N ARG A 48 2.05 5.17 -9.64
CA ARG A 48 2.64 5.76 -8.44
C ARG A 48 1.59 6.09 -7.41
N TRP A 49 1.70 5.44 -6.27
CA TRP A 49 0.84 5.66 -5.11
C TRP A 49 1.39 6.81 -4.25
N ALA A 50 0.53 7.55 -3.56
CA ALA A 50 0.96 8.63 -2.66
C ALA A 50 1.95 8.13 -1.57
N LEU A 51 1.83 6.85 -1.18
CA LEU A 51 2.78 6.21 -0.27
C LEU A 51 4.20 6.12 -0.87
N ASP A 52 4.34 5.86 -2.17
CA ASP A 52 5.66 5.76 -2.80
C ASP A 52 6.37 7.11 -2.83
N GLU A 53 5.63 8.21 -2.97
CA GLU A 53 6.18 9.56 -2.89
C GLU A 53 6.75 9.84 -1.50
N ILE A 54 5.97 9.55 -0.45
CA ILE A 54 6.40 9.72 0.95
C ILE A 54 7.61 8.84 1.27
N LEU A 55 7.61 7.57 0.83
CA LEU A 55 8.74 6.68 1.04
C LEU A 55 9.99 7.17 0.31
N THR A 56 9.85 7.68 -0.91
CA THR A 56 10.95 8.24 -1.69
C THR A 56 11.56 9.46 -1.00
N GLU A 57 10.74 10.35 -0.43
CA GLU A 57 11.21 11.49 0.38
C GLU A 57 12.02 11.04 1.61
N GLN A 58 11.73 9.85 2.14
CA GLN A 58 12.46 9.23 3.25
C GLN A 58 13.63 8.35 2.79
N GLY A 59 13.96 8.33 1.49
CA GLY A 59 15.03 7.48 0.92
C GLY A 59 14.71 5.97 0.93
N CYS A 60 13.44 5.62 1.15
CA CYS A 60 12.95 4.25 1.22
C CYS A 60 12.27 3.86 -0.10
N THR A 61 12.36 2.58 -0.47
CA THR A 61 11.65 2.05 -1.65
C THR A 61 11.03 0.70 -1.32
N ARG A 62 9.89 0.41 -1.94
CA ARG A 62 9.20 -0.88 -1.79
C ARG A 62 9.66 -1.83 -2.88
N ASN A 63 9.87 -3.10 -2.53
CA ASN A 63 10.02 -4.15 -3.52
C ASN A 63 8.62 -4.63 -3.97
N ILE A 64 8.19 -4.25 -5.18
CA ILE A 64 6.90 -4.67 -5.74
C ILE A 64 7.10 -5.97 -6.53
N SER A 65 6.53 -7.06 -6.04
CA SER A 65 6.62 -8.38 -6.70
C SER A 65 5.51 -8.65 -7.71
N LEU A 66 4.36 -8.01 -7.52
CA LEU A 66 3.16 -8.22 -8.32
C LEU A 66 2.33 -6.94 -8.38
N THR A 67 1.77 -6.65 -9.55
CA THR A 67 0.83 -5.53 -9.74
C THR A 67 -0.49 -6.08 -10.27
N MET A 68 -1.58 -5.77 -9.57
CA MET A 68 -2.95 -6.18 -9.88
C MET A 68 -3.77 -5.02 -10.41
N ALA A 69 -4.84 -5.31 -11.18
CA ALA A 69 -5.73 -4.31 -11.73
C ALA A 69 -6.80 -3.82 -10.75
N THR A 70 -7.08 -4.59 -9.70
CA THR A 70 -8.13 -4.30 -8.71
C THR A 70 -7.67 -4.66 -7.31
N PHE A 71 -8.24 -3.97 -6.32
CA PHE A 71 -7.93 -4.20 -4.91
C PHE A 71 -8.46 -5.55 -4.42
N GLU A 72 -9.65 -5.93 -4.88
CA GLU A 72 -10.29 -7.20 -4.53
C GLU A 72 -9.45 -8.39 -4.96
N GLN A 73 -8.86 -8.33 -6.17
CA GLN A 73 -7.94 -9.38 -6.64
C GLN A 73 -6.67 -9.45 -5.79
N ALA A 74 -6.13 -8.30 -5.37
CA ALA A 74 -4.95 -8.28 -4.51
C ALA A 74 -5.21 -8.95 -3.15
N LEU A 75 -6.41 -8.81 -2.58
CA LEU A 75 -6.79 -9.47 -1.32
C LEU A 75 -6.82 -11.00 -1.41
N PHE A 76 -7.11 -11.58 -2.58
CA PHE A 76 -7.07 -13.04 -2.76
C PHE A 76 -5.65 -13.61 -2.87
N VAL A 77 -4.65 -12.76 -3.12
CA VAL A 77 -3.25 -13.16 -3.35
C VAL A 77 -2.36 -12.85 -2.14
N ALA A 78 -2.85 -12.06 -1.18
CA ALA A 78 -2.14 -11.60 0.02
C ALA A 78 -2.02 -12.66 1.14
#